data_AF-A0AAW5MZC0-F1
#
_entry.id   AF-A0AAW5MZC0-F1
#
_cell.length_a   1.000
_cell.length_b   1.000
_cell.length_c   1.000
_cell.angle_alpha   90.00
_cell.angle_beta   90.00
_cell.angle_gamma   90.00
#
_symmetry.space_group_name_H-M   'P 1'
#
loop_
_entity.id
_entity.type
_entity.pdbx_description
1 polymer ?
#
loop_
_entity_poly.entity_id
_entity_poly.type
_entity_poly.pdbx_seq_one_letter_code
_entity_poly.pdbx_strand_id
1 'polypeptide(L)'
;GSMSGILCSAWLVKRFGTRNVILVTMSCALIGMMILSLALWLTSPLLFAVGLGVFGASFGSAEVAINVEGAAVEREMNKTVLPMMHGFYSLGTLAGAGVGMALTAFGVPATVHILLAALVGIAPIYIA
;
A
#
# COMPACT_ATOMS: atom_id res chain seq x y z
N GLY A 1 11.81 -4.45 -5.27
CA GLY A 1 10.36 -4.17 -5.41
C GLY A 1 10.13 -2.70 -5.65
N SER A 2 10.17 -1.88 -4.60
CA SER A 2 9.76 -0.46 -4.63
C SER A 2 10.39 0.39 -5.73
N MET A 3 11.72 0.33 -5.90
CA MET A 3 12.40 1.09 -6.96
C MET A 3 11.86 0.75 -8.35
N SER A 4 11.60 -0.54 -8.63
CA SER A 4 11.00 -0.96 -9.89
C SER A 4 9.60 -0.36 -10.09
N GLY A 5 8.79 -0.33 -9.01
CA GLY A 5 7.47 0.30 -8.99
C GLY A 5 7.48 1.80 -9.25
N ILE A 6 8.38 2.52 -8.58
CA ILE A 6 8.57 3.97 -8.75
C ILE A 6 8.95 4.28 -10.21
N LEU A 7 9.91 3.53 -10.76
CA LEU A 7 10.42 3.76 -12.11
C LEU A 7 9.38 3.46 -13.21
N CYS A 8 8.49 2.49 -13.01
CA CYS A 8 7.46 2.16 -14.00
C CYS A 8 6.15 2.98 -13.84
N SER A 9 5.93 3.62 -12.69
CA SER A 9 4.67 4.30 -12.37
C SER A 9 4.31 5.41 -13.36
N ALA A 10 5.27 6.26 -13.74
CA ALA A 10 5.01 7.36 -14.68
C ALA A 10 4.48 6.86 -16.04
N TRP A 11 5.03 5.75 -16.53
CA TRP A 11 4.55 5.10 -17.75
C TRP A 11 3.16 4.49 -17.56
N LEU A 12 2.93 3.79 -16.45
CA LEU A 12 1.63 3.20 -16.12
C LEU A 12 0.53 4.26 -16.01
N VAL A 13 0.79 5.34 -15.27
CA VAL A 13 -0.16 6.44 -15.07
C VAL A 13 -0.49 7.10 -16.41
N LYS A 14 0.52 7.35 -17.26
CA LYS A 14 0.29 7.90 -18.61
C LYS A 14 -0.58 6.98 -19.48
N ARG A 15 -0.43 5.66 -19.36
CA ARG A 15 -1.12 4.68 -20.22
C ARG A 15 -2.54 4.32 -19.74
N PHE A 16 -2.73 4.20 -18.43
CA PHE A 16 -3.93 3.62 -17.81
C PHE A 16 -4.72 4.60 -16.95
N GLY A 17 -4.17 5.79 -16.69
CA GLY A 17 -4.74 6.78 -15.78
C GLY A 17 -4.39 6.50 -14.32
N THR A 18 -4.35 7.55 -13.51
CA THR A 18 -4.04 7.52 -12.08
C THR A 18 -4.97 6.61 -11.29
N ARG A 19 -6.29 6.78 -11.40
CA ARG A 19 -7.29 5.99 -10.63
C ARG A 19 -7.12 4.48 -10.82
N ASN A 20 -7.01 4.01 -12.06
CA ASN A 20 -6.84 2.58 -12.34
C ASN A 20 -5.51 2.05 -11.83
N VAL A 21 -4.42 2.83 -11.99
CA VAL A 21 -3.10 2.42 -11.48
C VAL A 21 -3.14 2.30 -9.97
N ILE A 22 -3.75 3.26 -9.25
CA ILE A 22 -3.89 3.19 -7.79
C ILE A 22 -4.66 1.93 -7.37
N LEU A 23 -5.83 1.67 -7.96
CA LEU A 23 -6.65 0.50 -7.58
C LEU A 23 -5.94 -0.83 -7.84
N VAL A 24 -5.33 -0.98 -9.02
CA VAL A 24 -4.62 -2.22 -9.39
C VAL A 24 -3.39 -2.43 -8.51
N THR A 25 -2.58 -1.39 -8.31
CA THR A 25 -1.36 -1.50 -7.52
C THR A 25 -1.67 -1.69 -6.03
N MET A 26 -2.69 -1.04 -5.48
CA MET A 26 -3.14 -1.30 -4.11
C MET A 26 -3.67 -2.73 -3.96
N SER A 27 -4.41 -3.24 -4.94
CA SER A 27 -4.88 -4.64 -4.94
C SER A 27 -3.70 -5.62 -4.97
N CYS A 28 -2.69 -5.37 -5.82
CA CYS A 28 -1.47 -6.16 -5.86
C CYS A 28 -0.67 -6.08 -4.56
N ALA A 29 -0.69 -4.94 -3.87
CA ALA A 29 -0.07 -4.81 -2.54
C ALA A 29 -0.77 -5.72 -1.51
N LEU A 30 -2.11 -5.80 -1.52
CA LEU A 30 -2.86 -6.73 -0.65
C LEU A 30 -2.50 -8.19 -0.95
N ILE A 31 -2.38 -8.56 -2.23
CA ILE A 31 -1.93 -9.90 -2.63
C ILE A 31 -0.50 -10.15 -2.10
N GLY A 32 0.40 -9.18 -2.21
CA GLY A 32 1.74 -9.25 -1.64
C GLY A 32 1.73 -9.51 -0.13
N MET A 33 0.85 -8.84 0.62
CA MET A 33 0.67 -9.07 2.05
C MET A 33 0.11 -10.47 2.37
N MET A 34 -0.83 -10.99 1.56
CA MET A 34 -1.32 -12.35 1.72
C MET A 34 -0.21 -13.39 1.49
N ILE A 35 0.65 -13.16 0.48
CA ILE A 35 1.83 -14.00 0.23
C ILE A 35 2.81 -13.93 1.41
N LEU A 36 3.04 -12.75 1.99
CA LEU A 36 3.88 -12.59 3.18
C LEU A 36 3.33 -13.38 4.38
N SER A 37 2.02 -13.31 4.64
CA SER A 37 1.38 -14.09 5.71
C SER A 37 1.53 -15.59 5.48
N LEU A 38 1.29 -16.06 4.24
CA LEU A 38 1.48 -17.46 3.86
C LEU A 38 2.94 -17.91 4.00
N ALA A 39 3.89 -17.06 3.61
CA ALA A 39 5.32 -17.33 3.74
C ALA A 39 5.76 -17.52 5.20
N LEU A 40 5.22 -16.71 6.10
CA LEU A 40 5.47 -16.85 7.54
C LEU A 40 4.86 -18.14 8.08
N TRP A 41 3.68 -18.56 7.62
CA TRP A 41 3.06 -19.82 8.04
C TRP A 41 3.86 -21.04 7.57
N LEU A 42 4.38 -20.99 6.34
CA LEU A 42 5.21 -22.06 5.76
C LEU A 42 6.69 -21.99 6.15
N THR A 43 7.10 -20.97 6.91
CA THR A 43 8.51 -20.70 7.27
C THR A 43 9.44 -20.66 6.03
N SER A 44 8.99 -20.05 4.94
CA SER A 44 9.71 -20.03 3.65
C SER A 44 10.33 -18.66 3.34
N PRO A 45 11.67 -18.51 3.42
CA PRO A 45 12.34 -17.24 3.12
C PRO A 45 12.17 -16.78 1.67
N LEU A 46 12.17 -17.74 0.72
CA LEU A 46 11.99 -17.45 -0.70
C LEU A 46 10.60 -16.89 -0.99
N LEU A 47 9.56 -17.51 -0.42
CA LEU A 47 8.19 -17.03 -0.58
C LEU A 47 8.00 -15.65 0.07
N PHE A 48 8.68 -15.41 1.20
CA PHE A 48 8.68 -14.12 1.86
C PHE A 48 9.32 -13.04 0.98
N ALA A 49 10.47 -13.34 0.36
CA ALA A 49 11.14 -12.42 -0.57
C ALA A 49 10.25 -12.08 -1.78
N VAL A 50 9.53 -13.06 -2.33
CA VAL A 50 8.56 -12.84 -3.42
C VAL A 50 7.42 -11.93 -2.96
N GLY A 51 6.79 -12.24 -1.83
CA GLY A 51 5.71 -11.43 -1.27
C GLY A 51 6.14 -9.98 -1.00
N LEU A 52 7.33 -9.80 -0.42
CA LEU A 52 7.93 -8.49 -0.17
C LEU A 52 8.24 -7.74 -1.47
N GLY A 53 8.72 -8.47 -2.48
CA GLY A 53 8.99 -7.93 -3.81
C GLY A 53 7.73 -7.38 -4.49
N VAL A 54 6.64 -8.15 -4.47
CA VAL A 54 5.32 -7.77 -5.00
C VAL A 54 4.74 -6.60 -4.22
N PHE A 55 4.71 -6.69 -2.90
CA PHE A 55 4.22 -5.61 -2.03
C PHE A 55 4.98 -4.30 -2.31
N GLY A 56 6.32 -4.35 -2.30
CA GLY A 56 7.14 -3.18 -2.51
C GLY A 56 6.95 -2.58 -3.91
N ALA A 57 6.96 -3.40 -4.97
CA ALA A 57 6.77 -2.89 -6.34
C ALA A 57 5.40 -2.24 -6.52
N SER A 58 4.36 -2.84 -5.96
CA SER A 58 3.00 -2.34 -6.07
C SER A 58 2.84 -1.04 -5.27
N PHE A 59 3.27 -1.03 -4.01
CA PHE A 59 3.19 0.15 -3.14
C PHE A 59 3.99 1.34 -3.69
N GLY A 60 5.21 1.11 -4.17
CA GLY A 60 6.02 2.17 -4.78
C GLY A 60 5.41 2.75 -6.05
N SER A 61 4.75 1.93 -6.88
CA SER A 61 4.03 2.45 -8.05
C SER A 61 2.80 3.26 -7.63
N ALA A 62 2.09 2.82 -6.60
CA ALA A 62 0.88 3.46 -6.12
C ALA A 62 1.17 4.83 -5.49
N GLU A 63 2.22 4.97 -4.67
CA GLU A 63 2.59 6.25 -4.06
C GLU A 63 2.81 7.35 -5.10
N VAL A 64 3.52 7.03 -6.19
CA VAL A 64 3.72 7.97 -7.30
C VAL A 64 2.38 8.32 -7.96
N ALA A 65 1.52 7.33 -8.21
CA ALA A 65 0.21 7.56 -8.82
C ALA A 65 -0.72 8.41 -7.92
N ILE A 66 -0.71 8.18 -6.60
CA ILE A 66 -1.46 8.95 -5.60
C ILE A 66 -0.99 10.41 -5.58
N ASN A 67 0.33 10.65 -5.60
CA ASN A 67 0.87 12.01 -5.62
C ASN A 67 0.51 12.75 -6.92
N VAL A 68 0.52 12.05 -8.06
CA VAL A 68 0.07 12.64 -9.34
C VAL A 68 -1.42 12.99 -9.30
N GLU A 69 -2.25 12.12 -8.74
CA GLU A 69 -3.69 12.39 -8.55
C GLU A 69 -3.92 13.58 -7.61
N GLY A 70 -3.23 13.62 -6.46
CA GLY A 70 -3.34 14.72 -5.51
C GLY A 70 -2.93 16.07 -6.13
N ALA A 71 -1.88 16.09 -6.95
CA ALA A 71 -1.48 17.28 -7.69
C ALA A 71 -2.51 17.71 -8.75
N ALA A 72 -3.23 16.75 -9.37
CA ALA A 72 -4.33 17.06 -10.28
C ALA A 72 -5.52 17.68 -9.53
N VAL A 73 -5.89 17.12 -8.37
CA VAL A 73 -6.95 17.65 -7.49
C VAL A 73 -6.62 19.05 -7.00
N GLU A 74 -5.38 19.32 -6.57
CA GLU A 74 -4.95 20.67 -6.19
C GLU A 74 -5.13 21.69 -7.30
N ARG A 75 -4.79 21.33 -8.54
CA ARG A 75 -4.93 22.19 -9.72
C ARG A 75 -6.41 22.48 -10.02
N GLU A 76 -7.26 21.48 -9.90
CA GLU A 76 -8.70 21.63 -10.14
C GLU A 76 -9.38 22.47 -9.04
N MET A 77 -8.98 22.27 -7.77
CA MET A 77 -9.49 23.05 -6.64
C MET A 77 -8.89 24.45 -6.52
N ASN A 78 -7.80 24.73 -7.25
CA ASN A 78 -6.98 25.94 -7.14
C ASN A 78 -6.60 26.27 -5.68
N LYS A 79 -6.30 25.22 -4.90
CA LYS A 79 -5.96 25.27 -3.47
C LYS A 79 -4.89 24.26 -3.16
N THR A 80 -3.98 24.61 -2.25
CA THR A 80 -2.96 23.68 -1.73
C THR A 80 -3.59 22.71 -0.73
N VAL A 81 -3.77 21.44 -1.12
CA VAL A 81 -4.36 20.36 -0.31
C VAL A 81 -3.42 19.15 -0.12
N LEU A 82 -2.36 19.01 -0.92
CA LEU A 82 -1.35 17.94 -0.79
C LEU A 82 -0.73 17.88 0.62
N PRO A 83 -0.38 18.99 1.29
CA PRO A 83 0.13 18.94 2.66
C PRO A 83 -0.89 18.32 3.64
N MET A 84 -2.18 18.60 3.48
CA MET A 84 -3.22 17.98 4.30
C MET A 84 -3.35 16.48 4.01
N MET A 85 -3.26 16.07 2.73
CA MET A 85 -3.26 14.65 2.35
C MET A 85 -2.09 13.90 2.99
N HIS A 86 -0.88 14.48 2.99
CA HIS A 86 0.27 13.92 3.71
C HIS A 86 0.06 13.87 5.23
N GLY A 87 -0.66 14.85 5.80
CA GLY A 87 -1.09 14.84 7.19
C GLY A 87 -1.96 13.63 7.53
N PHE A 88 -2.99 13.36 6.71
CA PHE A 88 -3.83 12.16 6.88
C PHE A 88 -3.07 10.86 6.65
N TYR A 89 -2.15 10.81 5.67
CA TYR A 89 -1.27 9.66 5.49
C TYR A 89 -0.44 9.38 6.75
N SER A 90 0.17 10.42 7.32
CA SER A 90 0.98 10.33 8.54
C SER A 90 0.16 9.92 9.76
N LEU A 91 -1.07 10.43 9.89
CA LEU A 91 -1.99 10.00 10.94
C LEU A 91 -2.35 8.52 10.79
N GLY A 92 -2.60 8.07 9.56
CA GLY A 92 -2.86 6.66 9.25
C GLY A 92 -1.69 5.75 9.58
N THR A 93 -0.45 6.15 9.23
CA THR A 93 0.75 5.37 9.58
C THR A 93 1.00 5.33 11.08
N LEU A 94 0.78 6.44 11.80
CA LEU A 94 0.87 6.48 13.26
C LEU A 94 -0.17 5.56 13.92
N ALA A 95 -1.44 5.65 13.49
CA ALA A 95 -2.50 4.81 14.00
C ALA A 95 -2.23 3.32 13.72
N GLY A 96 -1.81 2.98 12.49
CA GLY A 96 -1.44 1.63 12.10
C GLY A 96 -0.25 1.09 12.91
N ALA A 97 0.78 1.90 13.13
CA ALA A 97 1.92 1.54 13.97
C ALA A 97 1.48 1.30 15.43
N GLY A 98 0.61 2.14 15.98
CA GLY A 98 0.04 1.96 17.32
C GLY A 98 -0.74 0.65 17.46
N VAL A 99 -1.59 0.33 16.49
CA VAL A 99 -2.32 -0.95 16.45
C VAL A 99 -1.35 -2.12 16.34
N GLY A 100 -0.36 -2.05 15.45
CA GLY A 100 0.65 -3.10 15.28
C GLY A 100 1.49 -3.34 16.52
N MET A 101 1.88 -2.27 17.22
CA MET A 101 2.58 -2.35 18.51
C MET A 101 1.71 -3.01 19.58
N ALA A 102 0.43 -2.64 19.68
CA ALA A 102 -0.49 -3.24 20.63
C ALA A 102 -0.68 -4.74 20.37
N LEU A 103 -0.90 -5.14 19.11
CA LEU A 103 -0.99 -6.55 18.72
C LEU A 103 0.27 -7.33 19.09
N THR A 104 1.45 -6.74 18.86
CA THR A 104 2.72 -7.36 19.23
C THR A 104 2.85 -7.51 20.76
N ALA A 105 2.44 -6.50 21.53
CA ALA A 105 2.47 -6.53 22.99
C ALA A 105 1.54 -7.62 23.58
N PHE A 106 0.40 -7.88 22.93
CA PHE A 106 -0.51 -8.98 23.29
C PHE A 106 -0.06 -10.36 22.76
N GLY A 107 1.10 -10.45 22.11
CA GLY A 107 1.65 -11.72 21.60
C GLY A 107 0.94 -12.24 20.35
N VAL A 108 0.24 -11.39 19.60
CA VAL A 108 -0.42 -11.80 18.35
C VAL A 108 0.65 -12.14 17.31
N PRO A 109 0.63 -13.36 16.71
CA PRO A 109 1.61 -13.75 15.71
C PRO A 109 1.59 -12.83 14.47
N ALA A 110 2.78 -12.54 13.92
CA ALA A 110 2.92 -11.72 12.71
C ALA A 110 2.14 -12.28 11.50
N THR A 111 2.00 -13.60 11.40
CA THR A 111 1.16 -14.27 10.39
C THR A 111 -0.27 -13.74 10.40
N VAL A 112 -0.89 -13.71 11.58
CA VAL A 112 -2.27 -13.28 11.80
C VAL A 112 -2.38 -11.76 11.63
N HIS A 113 -1.44 -11.00 12.18
CA HIS A 113 -1.44 -9.54 12.06
C HIS A 113 -1.38 -9.10 10.58
N ILE A 114 -0.44 -9.62 9.79
CA ILE A 114 -0.31 -9.26 8.37
C ILE A 114 -1.55 -9.66 7.57
N LEU A 115 -2.14 -10.83 7.87
CA LEU A 115 -3.37 -11.27 7.22
C LEU A 115 -4.55 -10.33 7.53
N LEU A 116 -4.74 -9.98 8.81
CA LEU A 116 -5.80 -9.06 9.22
C LEU A 116 -5.63 -7.69 8.59
N ALA A 117 -4.39 -7.17 8.54
CA ALA A 117 -4.10 -5.91 7.87
C ALA A 117 -4.44 -5.96 6.37
N ALA A 118 -4.13 -7.06 5.69
CA ALA A 118 -4.49 -7.26 4.29
C ALA A 118 -6.01 -7.30 4.07
N LEU A 119 -6.75 -7.98 4.94
CA LEU A 119 -8.22 -8.08 4.86
C LEU A 119 -8.90 -6.72 5.10
N VAL A 120 -8.45 -5.97 6.10
CA VAL A 120 -8.94 -4.60 6.37
C VAL A 120 -8.67 -3.69 5.17
N GLY A 121 -7.52 -3.85 4.51
CA GLY A 121 -7.15 -3.11 3.30
C GLY A 121 -8.05 -3.36 2.09
N ILE A 122 -8.86 -4.42 2.07
CA ILE A 122 -9.82 -4.69 0.98
C ILE A 122 -10.96 -3.67 0.99
N ALA A 123 -11.41 -3.26 2.18
CA ALA A 123 -12.55 -2.36 2.34
C ALA A 123 -12.41 -1.04 1.54
N PRO A 124 -11.31 -0.26 1.65
CA PRO A 124 -11.18 0.96 0.87
C PRO A 124 -11.11 0.72 -0.64
N ILE A 125 -10.59 -0.43 -1.10
CA ILE A 125 -10.57 -0.77 -2.54
C ILE A 125 -11.98 -1.06 -3.05
N TYR A 126 -12.80 -1.75 -2.25
CA TYR A 126 -14.17 -2.10 -2.63
C TYR A 126 -15.11 -0.88 -2.67
N ILE A 127 -14.83 0.15 -1.87
CA ILE A 127 -15.64 1.38 -1.78
C ILE A 127 -15.30 2.37 -2.91
N ALA A 128 -14.09 2.27 -3.48
CA ALA A 128 -13.52 3.25 -4.43
C ALA A 128 -13.99 3.06 -5.89
#